data_AF-K9Y1X2-F1
#
_entry.id   AF-K9Y1X2-F1
#
_cell.length_a   1.000
_cell.length_b   1.000
_cell.length_c   1.000
_cell.angle_alpha   90.00
_cell.angle_beta   90.00
_cell.angle_gamma   90.00
#
_symmetry.space_group_name_H-M   'P 1'
#
loop_
_entity.id
_entity.type
_entity.pdbx_description
1 polymer ?
#
loop_
_entity_poly.entity_id
_entity_poly.type
_entity_poly.pdbx_seq_one_letter_code
_entity_poly.pdbx_strand_id
1 'polypeptide(L)'
;MLNDSVLKVSPNGSFKVTQLCQSVAICEALKEDRHNWGNATETEPAFIVYLGCKKDEIAEKIRYLNQALGCYWCEIREPKYLKEFEAEIKIRGMIRHSTEERNGLDFLVWAENDFNYIEFDEYNYYTTGYQPRW
;
A
#
# COMPACT_ATOMS: atom_id res chain seq x y z
N MET A 1 -1.91 -14.39 -4.22
CA MET A 1 -0.45 -14.41 -3.94
C MET A 1 0.06 -12.99 -4.04
N LEU A 2 1.04 -12.63 -3.21
CA LEU A 2 1.69 -11.33 -3.35
C LEU A 2 2.62 -11.32 -4.57
N ASN A 3 2.77 -10.14 -5.17
CA ASN A 3 3.70 -9.89 -6.26
C ASN A 3 4.97 -9.19 -5.71
N ASP A 4 6.15 -9.45 -6.28
CA ASP A 4 7.39 -8.66 -6.05
C ASP A 4 7.69 -7.70 -7.21
N SER A 5 6.65 -7.14 -7.85
CA SER A 5 6.91 -6.35 -9.05
C SER A 5 7.33 -4.94 -8.65
N VAL A 6 8.64 -4.67 -8.73
CA VAL A 6 9.17 -3.31 -8.59
C VAL A 6 8.74 -2.50 -9.80
N LEU A 7 7.71 -1.66 -9.63
CA LEU A 7 7.16 -0.83 -10.69
C LEU A 7 8.05 0.36 -11.02
N LYS A 8 8.71 0.93 -10.00
CA LYS A 8 9.57 2.11 -10.18
C LYS A 8 10.57 2.27 -9.06
N VAL A 9 11.80 2.62 -9.39
CA VAL A 9 12.80 3.12 -8.44
C VAL A 9 13.17 4.54 -8.86
N SER A 10 13.28 5.45 -7.90
CA SER A 10 13.80 6.79 -8.20
C SER A 10 15.27 6.69 -8.64
N PRO A 11 15.75 7.50 -9.60
CA PRO A 11 17.13 7.47 -10.06
C PRO A 11 18.17 7.63 -8.92
N ASN A 12 17.81 8.37 -7.86
CA ASN A 12 18.67 8.66 -6.72
C ASN A 12 18.39 7.76 -5.50
N GLY A 13 17.55 6.72 -5.64
CA GLY A 13 17.17 5.82 -4.56
C GLY A 13 16.41 6.46 -3.39
N SER A 14 15.78 7.63 -3.59
CA SER A 14 14.94 8.29 -2.59
C SER A 14 13.58 7.63 -2.37
N PHE A 15 13.04 6.94 -3.39
CA PHE A 15 11.81 6.16 -3.25
C PHE A 15 11.82 4.89 -4.11
N LYS A 16 11.03 3.90 -3.69
CA LYS A 16 10.73 2.66 -4.42
C LYS A 16 9.23 2.46 -4.47
N VAL A 17 8.70 2.06 -5.63
CA VAL A 17 7.31 1.66 -5.83
C VAL A 17 7.27 0.17 -6.08
N THR A 18 6.55 -0.56 -5.24
CA THR A 18 6.41 -2.02 -5.27
C THR A 18 4.93 -2.35 -5.39
N GLN A 19 4.56 -3.22 -6.33
CA GLN A 19 3.23 -3.79 -6.42
C GLN A 19 3.12 -4.99 -5.48
N LEU A 20 2.17 -4.97 -4.54
CA LEU A 20 1.98 -6.02 -3.55
C LEU A 20 0.98 -7.08 -4.03
N CYS A 21 -0.09 -6.66 -4.71
CA CYS A 21 -1.01 -7.56 -5.40
C CYS A 21 -1.51 -6.86 -6.66
N GLN A 22 -2.43 -7.49 -7.40
CA GLN A 22 -2.91 -6.92 -8.66
C GLN A 22 -3.40 -5.47 -8.50
N SER A 23 -4.25 -5.19 -7.52
CA SER A 23 -4.84 -3.85 -7.30
C SER A 23 -4.08 -2.97 -6.31
N VAL A 24 -3.02 -3.44 -5.63
CA VAL A 24 -2.35 -2.65 -4.58
C VAL A 24 -0.86 -2.48 -4.87
N ALA A 25 -0.40 -1.22 -4.82
CA ALA A 25 1.02 -0.87 -4.82
C ALA A 25 1.34 0.12 -3.70
N ILE A 26 2.58 0.10 -3.23
CA ILE A 26 3.10 1.07 -2.25
C ILE A 26 4.29 1.84 -2.82
N CYS A 27 4.42 3.10 -2.42
CA CYS A 27 5.62 3.91 -2.63
C CYS A 27 6.27 4.22 -1.30
N GLU A 28 7.47 3.72 -1.09
CA GLU A 28 8.24 3.88 0.14
C GLU A 28 9.29 4.98 0.00
N ALA A 29 9.40 5.82 1.02
CA ALA A 29 10.40 6.88 1.12
C ALA A 29 11.66 6.34 1.80
N LEU A 30 12.58 5.77 1.01
CA LEU A 30 13.73 5.00 1.50
C LEU A 30 14.82 5.81 2.20
N LYS A 31 14.90 7.12 1.97
CA LYS A 31 15.96 7.98 2.55
C LYS A 31 15.48 8.82 3.72
N GLU A 32 14.32 9.42 3.57
CA GLU A 32 13.70 10.31 4.56
C GLU A 32 12.25 10.55 4.17
N ASP A 33 11.38 10.64 5.17
CA ASP A 33 9.98 11.06 5.00
C ASP A 33 9.90 12.58 4.78
N ARG A 34 10.46 13.07 3.67
CA ARG A 34 10.49 14.51 3.30
C ARG A 34 9.11 15.13 3.26
N HIS A 35 8.09 14.31 3.06
CA HIS A 35 6.71 14.73 2.88
C HIS A 35 5.86 14.52 4.14
N ASN A 36 6.49 14.09 5.24
CA ASN A 36 5.90 13.88 6.55
C ASN A 36 4.57 13.12 6.47
N TRP A 37 4.58 11.98 5.77
CA TRP A 37 3.42 11.09 5.63
C TRP A 37 2.99 10.49 6.98
N GLY A 38 3.89 10.45 7.97
CA GLY A 38 3.53 10.20 9.37
C GLY A 38 3.23 8.74 9.67
N ASN A 39 3.68 7.82 8.83
CA ASN A 39 3.53 6.37 8.99
C ASN A 39 4.87 5.60 8.91
N ALA A 40 5.99 6.31 9.06
CA ALA A 40 7.29 5.68 9.29
C ALA A 40 7.38 5.12 10.73
N THR A 41 8.14 4.05 10.89
CA THR A 41 8.57 3.54 12.21
C THR A 41 10.10 3.64 12.31
N GLU A 42 10.69 3.21 13.42
CA GLU A 42 12.15 3.18 13.57
C GLU A 42 12.84 2.28 12.52
N THR A 43 12.14 1.23 12.07
CA THR A 43 12.69 0.21 11.18
C THR A 43 12.07 0.18 9.79
N GLU A 44 10.96 0.89 9.57
CA GLU A 44 10.22 0.86 8.31
C GLU A 44 10.04 2.28 7.75
N PRO A 45 10.32 2.50 6.45
CA PRO A 45 10.14 3.80 5.82
C PRO A 45 8.66 4.19 5.76
N ALA A 46 8.41 5.50 5.74
CA ALA A 46 7.10 6.03 5.41
C ALA A 46 6.65 5.58 4.01
N PHE A 47 5.35 5.41 3.82
CA PHE A 47 4.81 4.94 2.55
C PHE A 47 3.48 5.59 2.15
N ILE A 48 3.20 5.58 0.85
CA ILE A 48 1.89 5.89 0.25
C ILE A 48 1.35 4.65 -0.40
N VAL A 49 0.04 4.42 -0.29
CA VAL A 49 -0.65 3.32 -0.99
C VAL A 49 -1.31 3.84 -2.27
N TYR A 50 -1.30 3.00 -3.30
CA TYR A 50 -2.06 3.16 -4.54
C TYR A 50 -2.96 1.96 -4.70
N LEU A 51 -4.26 2.21 -4.83
CA LEU A 51 -5.29 1.21 -5.03
C LEU A 51 -5.91 1.40 -6.41
N GLY A 52 -5.77 0.40 -7.27
CA GLY A 52 -6.40 0.34 -8.58
C GLY A 52 -7.83 -0.17 -8.46
N CYS A 53 -8.77 0.48 -9.14
CA CYS A 53 -10.16 0.02 -9.22
C CYS A 53 -10.83 0.43 -10.52
N LYS A 54 -12.04 -0.10 -10.77
CA LYS A 54 -12.91 0.40 -11.83
C LYS A 54 -13.54 1.73 -11.42
N LYS A 55 -13.99 2.52 -12.39
CA LYS A 55 -14.59 3.84 -12.11
C LYS A 55 -15.86 3.77 -11.27
N ASP A 56 -16.68 2.74 -11.45
CA ASP A 56 -17.92 2.53 -10.71
C ASP A 56 -17.69 2.07 -9.26
N GLU A 57 -16.54 1.46 -8.96
CA GLU A 57 -16.15 1.00 -7.62
C GLU A 57 -15.59 2.13 -6.73
N ILE A 58 -15.20 3.28 -7.29
CA ILE A 58 -14.50 4.37 -6.57
C ILE A 58 -15.24 4.79 -5.30
N ALA A 59 -16.55 5.01 -5.39
CA ALA A 59 -17.36 5.51 -4.27
C ALA A 59 -17.42 4.52 -3.11
N GLU A 60 -17.47 3.22 -3.42
CA GLU A 60 -17.45 2.15 -2.43
C GLU A 60 -16.07 2.00 -1.81
N LYS A 61 -15.00 1.99 -2.62
CA LYS A 61 -13.62 1.92 -2.12
C LYS A 61 -13.30 3.08 -1.18
N ILE A 62 -13.68 4.31 -1.51
CA ILE A 62 -13.48 5.47 -0.62
C ILE A 62 -14.23 5.30 0.69
N ARG A 63 -15.48 4.79 0.65
CA ARG A 63 -16.26 4.54 1.86
C ARG A 63 -15.57 3.50 2.75
N TYR A 64 -15.12 2.41 2.15
CA TYR A 64 -14.36 1.37 2.85
C TYR A 64 -13.06 1.92 3.46
N LEU A 65 -12.26 2.68 2.71
CA LEU A 65 -11.03 3.30 3.19
C LEU A 65 -11.29 4.23 4.39
N ASN A 66 -12.36 5.02 4.35
CA ASN A 66 -12.71 5.93 5.44
C ASN A 66 -13.23 5.18 6.68
N GLN A 67 -14.06 4.15 6.51
CA GLN A 67 -14.76 3.49 7.61
C GLN A 67 -13.97 2.34 8.23
N ALA A 68 -13.35 1.49 7.42
CA ALA A 68 -12.65 0.29 7.87
C ALA A 68 -11.16 0.55 8.17
N LEU A 69 -10.56 1.53 7.50
CA LEU A 69 -9.11 1.78 7.54
C LEU A 69 -8.74 3.16 8.12
N GLY A 70 -9.72 4.00 8.45
CA GLY A 70 -9.50 5.34 9.00
C GLY A 70 -8.70 6.27 8.07
N CYS A 71 -8.72 6.02 6.77
CA CYS A 71 -7.87 6.68 5.78
C CYS A 71 -8.61 7.82 5.07
N TYR A 72 -8.69 8.99 5.72
CA TYR A 72 -9.45 10.14 5.21
C TYR A 72 -8.74 10.94 4.11
N TRP A 73 -7.44 10.70 3.89
CA TRP A 73 -6.64 11.43 2.90
C TRP A 73 -6.45 10.61 1.64
N CYS A 74 -7.51 10.57 0.82
CA CYS A 74 -7.56 9.87 -0.46
C CYS A 74 -7.66 10.85 -1.64
N GLU A 75 -6.91 10.58 -2.71
CA GLU A 75 -6.88 11.37 -3.95
C GLU A 75 -7.12 10.42 -5.13
N ILE A 76 -8.21 10.61 -5.88
CA ILE A 76 -8.48 9.86 -7.12
C ILE A 76 -7.69 10.50 -8.25
N ARG A 77 -7.01 9.68 -9.05
CA ARG A 77 -6.26 10.16 -10.21
C ARG A 77 -6.27 9.16 -11.36
N GLU A 78 -5.78 9.60 -12.51
CA GLU A 78 -5.46 8.70 -13.61
C GLU A 78 -4.39 7.67 -13.17
N PRO A 79 -4.55 6.39 -13.57
CA PRO A 79 -3.61 5.34 -13.20
C PRO A 79 -2.17 5.66 -13.62
N LYS A 80 -1.28 5.73 -12.64
CA LYS A 80 0.14 6.00 -12.87
C LYS A 80 0.98 4.74 -12.79
N TYR A 81 0.68 3.88 -11.83
CA TYR A 81 1.42 2.66 -11.54
C TYR A 81 0.60 1.41 -11.91
N LEU A 82 -0.69 1.42 -11.62
CA LEU A 82 -1.62 0.30 -11.84
C LEU A 82 -2.41 0.49 -13.14
N LYS A 83 -1.71 0.43 -14.28
CA LYS A 83 -2.20 0.88 -15.60
C LYS A 83 -3.34 0.05 -16.18
N GLU A 84 -3.55 -1.15 -15.66
CA GLU A 84 -4.63 -2.06 -16.04
C GLU A 84 -6.00 -1.67 -15.45
N PHE A 85 -6.02 -0.73 -14.51
CA PHE A 85 -7.24 -0.23 -13.88
C PHE A 85 -7.75 1.06 -14.56
N GLU A 86 -8.99 1.42 -14.29
CA GLU A 86 -9.60 2.65 -14.85
C GLU A 86 -9.33 3.88 -13.97
N ALA A 87 -9.07 3.67 -12.69
CA ALA A 87 -8.75 4.70 -11.71
C ALA A 87 -7.72 4.19 -10.70
N GLU A 88 -6.95 5.12 -10.13
CA GLU A 88 -6.01 4.85 -9.06
C GLU A 88 -6.29 5.81 -7.89
N ILE A 89 -6.54 5.24 -6.71
CA ILE A 89 -6.76 5.97 -5.47
C ILE A 89 -5.43 6.02 -4.72
N LYS A 90 -4.88 7.22 -4.57
CA LYS A 90 -3.70 7.48 -3.76
C LYS A 90 -4.13 7.73 -2.31
N ILE A 91 -3.61 6.93 -1.38
CA ILE A 91 -4.02 6.93 0.02
C ILE A 91 -2.83 7.32 0.89
N ARG A 92 -3.03 8.27 1.80
CA ARG A 92 -2.03 8.72 2.79
C ARG A 92 -2.49 8.40 4.21
N GLY A 93 -1.54 8.16 5.11
CA GLY A 93 -1.80 7.97 6.54
C GLY A 93 -2.23 6.55 6.95
N MET A 94 -2.21 5.60 6.01
CA MET A 94 -2.42 4.19 6.32
C MET A 94 -1.24 3.65 7.17
N ILE A 95 -1.54 2.84 8.19
CA ILE A 95 -0.49 2.10 8.91
C ILE A 95 -0.16 0.81 8.19
N ARG A 96 1.04 0.30 8.40
CA ARG A 96 1.52 -0.89 7.70
C ARG A 96 0.86 -2.17 8.19
N HIS A 97 0.77 -2.33 9.51
CA HIS A 97 0.22 -3.53 10.16
C HIS A 97 -1.04 -3.15 10.93
N SER A 98 -2.06 -3.99 10.88
CA SER A 98 -3.30 -3.78 11.63
C SER A 98 -3.02 -3.85 13.13
N THR A 99 -3.72 -3.01 13.89
CA THR A 99 -3.72 -3.03 15.36
C THR A 99 -5.11 -3.40 15.87
N GLU A 100 -5.26 -3.53 17.19
CA GLU A 100 -6.58 -3.75 17.82
C GLU A 100 -7.58 -2.62 17.50
N GLU A 101 -7.10 -1.43 17.17
CA GLU A 101 -7.92 -0.22 16.99
C GLU A 101 -8.22 0.11 15.53
N ARG A 102 -7.36 -0.33 14.60
CA ARG A 102 -7.44 0.07 13.18
C ARG A 102 -6.77 -0.94 12.26
N ASN A 103 -7.42 -1.19 11.13
CA ASN A 103 -6.84 -1.99 10.07
C ASN A 103 -5.73 -1.23 9.32
N GLY A 104 -4.76 -1.97 8.81
CA GLY A 104 -3.60 -1.46 8.07
C GLY A 104 -3.56 -1.92 6.61
N LEU A 105 -2.38 -1.76 6.01
CA LEU A 105 -2.07 -2.21 4.66
C LEU A 105 -2.19 -3.73 4.52
N ASP A 106 -1.86 -4.49 5.57
CA ASP A 106 -2.01 -5.94 5.64
C ASP A 106 -3.45 -6.38 5.40
N PHE A 107 -4.39 -5.72 6.07
CA PHE A 107 -5.81 -5.99 5.90
C PHE A 107 -6.32 -5.58 4.52
N LEU A 108 -5.87 -4.43 4.00
CA LEU A 108 -6.23 -4.01 2.65
C LEU A 108 -5.75 -5.04 1.63
N VAL A 109 -4.49 -5.46 1.71
CA VAL A 109 -3.91 -6.43 0.79
C VAL A 109 -4.60 -7.79 0.90
N TRP A 110 -4.98 -8.21 2.10
CA TRP A 110 -5.81 -9.40 2.32
C TRP A 110 -7.17 -9.28 1.63
N ALA A 111 -7.89 -8.17 1.81
CA ALA A 111 -9.20 -7.93 1.21
C ALA A 111 -9.13 -7.85 -0.32
N GLU A 112 -8.10 -7.18 -0.86
CA GLU A 112 -7.87 -7.04 -2.31
C GLU A 112 -7.34 -8.32 -2.98
N ASN A 113 -6.95 -9.32 -2.19
CA ASN A 113 -6.54 -10.64 -2.65
C ASN A 113 -7.65 -11.67 -2.39
N ASP A 114 -8.92 -11.28 -2.52
CA ASP A 114 -10.12 -12.10 -2.33
C ASP A 114 -10.17 -12.82 -0.97
N PHE A 115 -9.67 -12.17 0.09
CA PHE A 115 -9.59 -12.73 1.44
C PHE A 115 -8.77 -14.03 1.54
N ASN A 116 -7.93 -14.31 0.54
CA ASN A 116 -7.00 -15.43 0.58
C ASN A 116 -5.98 -15.19 1.69
N TYR A 117 -5.72 -16.22 2.50
CA TYR A 117 -4.71 -16.17 3.55
C TYR A 117 -3.33 -15.81 2.96
N ILE A 118 -2.62 -14.93 3.66
CA ILE A 118 -1.28 -14.46 3.32
C ILE A 118 -0.41 -14.74 4.55
N GLU A 119 0.69 -15.45 4.37
CA GLU A 119 1.58 -15.72 5.50
C GLU A 119 2.23 -14.42 6.01
N PHE A 120 2.42 -14.33 7.32
CA PHE A 120 2.99 -13.14 7.95
C PHE A 120 4.40 -12.84 7.44
N ASP A 121 5.25 -13.86 7.32
CA ASP A 121 6.60 -13.71 6.79
C ASP A 121 6.59 -13.32 5.30
N GLU A 122 5.65 -13.87 4.52
CA GLU A 122 5.42 -13.49 3.14
C GLU A 122 5.08 -12.00 3.06
N TYR A 123 4.04 -11.56 3.78
CA TYR A 123 3.62 -10.17 3.82
C TYR A 123 4.75 -9.21 4.24
N ASN A 124 5.49 -9.55 5.29
CA ASN A 124 6.60 -8.73 5.76
C ASN A 124 7.74 -8.65 4.75
N TYR A 125 8.06 -9.75 4.06
CA TYR A 125 9.07 -9.73 3.01
C TYR A 125 8.73 -8.70 1.93
N TYR A 126 7.50 -8.70 1.42
CA TYR A 126 7.10 -7.79 0.33
C TYR A 126 6.90 -6.34 0.77
N THR A 127 6.50 -6.11 2.02
CA THR A 127 6.21 -4.76 2.52
C THR A 127 7.39 -4.10 3.20
N THR A 128 8.27 -4.84 3.84
CA THR A 128 9.38 -4.27 4.65
C THR A 128 10.75 -4.69 4.15
N GLY A 129 10.84 -5.71 3.30
CA GLY A 129 12.10 -6.35 2.93
C GLY A 129 12.64 -7.30 4.01
N TYR A 130 11.85 -7.61 5.04
CA TYR A 130 12.23 -8.57 6.07
C TYR A 130 12.50 -9.96 5.47
N GLN A 131 13.67 -10.51 5.78
CA GLN A 131 14.01 -11.90 5.44
C GLN A 131 14.24 -12.66 6.75
N PRO A 132 13.43 -13.69 7.06
CA PRO A 132 13.65 -14.50 8.25
C PRO A 132 15.03 -15.17 8.15
N ARG A 133 15.85 -14.98 9.19
CA ARG A 133 17.09 -15.74 9.35
C ARG A 133 16.70 -17.09 9.95
N TRP A 134 16.86 -18.14 9.14
CA TRP A 134 16.73 -19.52 9.57
C TRP A 134 17.66 -19.84 10.75
#